data_AF-A0A358U981-F1
#
_entry.id   AF-A0A358U981-F1
#
_cell.length_a   1.000
_cell.length_b   1.000
_cell.length_c   1.000
_cell.angle_alpha   90.00
_cell.angle_beta   90.00
_cell.angle_gamma   90.00
#
_symmetry.space_group_name_H-M   'P 1'
#
loop_
_entity.id
_entity.type
_entity.pdbx_description
1 polymer ?
#
loop_
_entity_poly.entity_id
_entity_poly.type
_entity_poly.pdbx_seq_one_letter_code
_entity_poly.pdbx_strand_id
1 'polypeptide(L)'
;MASIKNLLGRIEKIFTKEIVDPKKFLINLRNREKYLNWIIKQNKIQFQGRIEHIYKRDIIYCNLGHNIGSEQNSKRPVVILQNDKGNSSSFTTIVAPISTHNNCVTTKVGDNYTIEFTNDEGQRVSKKLDYYEIPVELEPNYKTEITGYINLAQIRTIDKKRLDNTFVAKITHENFSLIKQAFNRLL
;
A
#
# COMPACT_ATOMS: atom_id res chain seq x y z
N MET A 1 -35.13 -1.12 -2.03
CA MET A 1 -34.38 -1.63 -0.87
C MET A 1 -34.41 -3.14 -0.88
N ALA A 2 -33.36 -3.82 -1.33
CA ALA A 2 -33.25 -5.27 -1.12
C ALA A 2 -33.21 -5.51 0.40
N SER A 3 -34.26 -6.14 0.96
CA SER A 3 -34.48 -6.15 2.41
C SER A 3 -33.36 -6.91 3.14
N ILE A 4 -33.03 -6.48 4.36
CA ILE A 4 -32.12 -7.19 5.28
C ILE A 4 -32.51 -8.67 5.42
N LYS A 5 -33.81 -8.98 5.30
CA LYS A 5 -34.37 -10.33 5.30
C LYS A 5 -33.80 -11.21 4.17
N ASN A 6 -33.62 -10.64 2.97
CA ASN A 6 -32.99 -11.35 1.85
C ASN A 6 -31.48 -11.58 2.08
N LEU A 7 -30.81 -10.68 2.79
CA LEU A 7 -29.40 -10.87 3.15
C LEU A 7 -29.25 -12.02 4.16
N LEU A 8 -30.08 -12.03 5.21
CA LEU A 8 -30.10 -13.10 6.21
C LEU A 8 -30.35 -14.47 5.58
N GLY A 9 -31.34 -14.58 4.69
CA GLY A 9 -31.60 -15.83 3.99
C GLY A 9 -30.45 -16.31 3.08
N ARG A 10 -29.68 -15.39 2.48
CA ARG A 10 -28.46 -15.74 1.72
C ARG A 10 -27.34 -16.20 2.64
N ILE A 11 -27.18 -15.54 3.79
CA ILE A 11 -26.19 -15.90 4.80
C ILE A 11 -26.50 -17.28 5.36
N GLU A 12 -27.75 -17.54 5.75
CA GLU A 12 -28.21 -18.83 6.24
C GLU A 12 -27.91 -19.95 5.25
N LYS A 13 -28.26 -19.77 3.97
CA LYS A 13 -27.93 -20.73 2.90
C LYS A 13 -26.43 -21.00 2.75
N ILE A 14 -25.56 -20.03 3.03
CA ILE A 14 -24.11 -20.22 2.97
C ILE A 14 -23.63 -21.07 4.15
N PHE A 15 -24.23 -20.92 5.32
CA PHE A 15 -23.85 -21.63 6.54
C PHE A 15 -24.48 -23.01 6.67
N THR A 16 -25.65 -23.25 6.08
CA THR A 16 -26.33 -24.56 6.09
C THR A 16 -25.93 -25.46 4.93
N LYS A 17 -25.18 -24.95 3.94
CA LYS A 17 -24.68 -25.76 2.82
C LYS A 17 -23.66 -26.78 3.32
N GLU A 18 -23.80 -28.01 2.85
CA GLU A 18 -22.83 -29.08 3.11
C GLU A 18 -21.40 -28.66 2.69
N ILE A 19 -20.45 -28.89 3.58
CA ILE A 19 -19.04 -28.52 3.38
C ILE A 19 -18.35 -29.67 2.63
N VAL A 20 -18.27 -29.53 1.31
CA VAL A 20 -17.59 -30.51 0.44
C VAL A 20 -16.06 -30.48 0.60
N ASP A 21 -15.48 -29.29 0.78
CA ASP A 21 -14.03 -29.09 0.98
C ASP A 21 -13.79 -28.21 2.21
N PRO A 22 -13.47 -28.82 3.37
CA PRO A 22 -13.21 -28.09 4.61
C PRO A 22 -12.04 -27.11 4.53
N LYS A 23 -10.98 -27.44 3.77
CA LYS A 23 -9.79 -26.58 3.65
C LYS A 23 -10.14 -25.31 2.88
N LYS A 24 -10.78 -25.45 1.72
CA LYS A 24 -11.23 -24.31 0.91
C LYS A 24 -12.27 -23.47 1.64
N PHE A 25 -13.18 -24.10 2.37
CA PHE A 25 -14.16 -23.41 3.20
C PHE A 25 -13.48 -22.55 4.27
N LEU A 26 -12.50 -23.10 4.99
CA LEU A 26 -11.74 -22.38 6.01
C LEU A 26 -10.94 -21.19 5.43
N ILE A 27 -10.32 -21.37 4.26
CA ILE A 27 -9.62 -20.27 3.54
C ILE A 27 -10.61 -19.14 3.21
N ASN A 28 -11.79 -19.48 2.70
CA ASN A 28 -12.81 -18.49 2.38
C ASN A 28 -13.32 -17.76 3.62
N LEU A 29 -13.51 -18.48 4.74
CA LEU A 29 -13.89 -17.86 6.01
C LEU A 29 -12.84 -16.87 6.51
N ARG A 30 -11.56 -17.26 6.50
CA ARG A 30 -10.44 -16.37 6.86
C ARG A 30 -10.37 -15.14 5.96
N ASN A 31 -10.64 -15.29 4.67
CA ASN A 31 -10.71 -14.14 3.76
C ASN A 31 -11.87 -13.20 4.13
N ARG A 32 -13.05 -13.74 4.42
CA ARG A 32 -14.21 -12.93 4.88
C ARG A 32 -13.95 -12.22 6.19
N GLU A 33 -13.29 -12.88 7.13
CA GLU A 33 -12.85 -12.28 8.40
C GLU A 33 -11.98 -11.04 8.15
N LYS A 34 -11.03 -11.09 7.20
CA LYS A 34 -10.21 -9.93 6.81
C LYS A 34 -11.06 -8.76 6.28
N TYR A 35 -12.09 -9.03 5.47
CA TYR A 35 -13.04 -8.01 5.01
C TYR A 35 -13.81 -7.37 6.17
N LEU A 36 -14.32 -8.18 7.10
CA LEU A 36 -15.05 -7.68 8.26
C LEU A 36 -14.15 -6.82 9.16
N ASN A 37 -12.93 -7.28 9.44
CA ASN A 37 -11.94 -6.52 10.18
C ASN A 37 -11.59 -5.20 9.49
N TRP A 38 -11.52 -5.19 8.15
CA TRP A 38 -11.33 -3.96 7.39
C TRP A 38 -12.50 -2.99 7.56
N ILE A 39 -13.75 -3.45 7.48
CA ILE A 39 -14.94 -2.61 7.69
C ILE A 39 -14.92 -1.97 9.09
N ILE A 40 -14.63 -2.77 10.12
CA ILE A 40 -14.48 -2.27 11.51
C ILE A 40 -13.39 -1.20 11.57
N LYS A 41 -12.25 -1.43 10.91
CA LYS A 41 -11.14 -0.46 10.86
C LYS A 41 -11.52 0.81 10.10
N GLN A 42 -12.26 0.72 9.00
CA GLN A 42 -12.75 1.90 8.28
C GLN A 42 -13.65 2.77 9.16
N ASN A 43 -14.52 2.15 9.94
CA ASN A 43 -15.36 2.88 10.89
C ASN A 43 -14.48 3.65 11.90
N LYS A 44 -13.44 3.03 12.46
CA LYS A 44 -12.47 3.74 13.33
C LYS A 44 -11.78 4.90 12.61
N ILE A 45 -11.26 4.66 11.40
CA ILE A 45 -10.59 5.68 10.57
C ILE A 45 -11.52 6.87 10.29
N GLN A 46 -12.80 6.64 10.04
CA GLN A 46 -13.77 7.69 9.76
C GLN A 46 -13.87 8.71 10.91
N PHE A 47 -13.69 8.28 12.15
CA PHE A 47 -13.77 9.14 13.34
C PHE A 47 -12.40 9.63 13.83
N GLN A 48 -11.30 9.24 13.19
CA GLN A 48 -9.96 9.74 13.50
C GLN A 48 -9.74 11.16 12.96
N GLY A 49 -8.86 11.90 13.64
CA GLY A 49 -8.31 13.17 13.15
C GLY A 49 -7.47 12.98 11.89
N ARG A 50 -7.30 14.06 11.12
CA ARG A 50 -6.42 14.06 9.95
C ARG A 50 -5.05 14.58 10.34
N ILE A 51 -4.01 14.04 9.70
CA ILE A 51 -2.70 14.69 9.71
C ILE A 51 -2.80 16.05 8.99
N GLU A 52 -2.34 17.11 9.65
CA GLU A 52 -2.41 18.47 9.14
C GLU A 52 -1.29 18.74 8.13
N HIS A 53 -0.06 18.39 8.51
CA HIS A 53 1.13 18.69 7.74
C HIS A 53 1.69 17.44 7.07
N ILE A 54 1.54 17.38 5.75
CA ILE A 54 2.21 16.41 4.88
C ILE A 54 2.82 17.14 3.69
N TYR A 55 4.00 16.73 3.30
CA TYR A 55 4.74 17.34 2.19
C TYR A 55 5.05 16.31 1.13
N LYS A 56 5.22 16.80 -0.10
CA LYS A 56 5.67 16.00 -1.23
C LYS A 56 7.01 15.35 -0.88
N ARG A 57 7.16 14.07 -1.27
CA ARG A 57 8.28 13.16 -0.96
C ARG A 57 8.29 12.59 0.44
N ASP A 58 7.42 13.02 1.34
CA ASP A 58 7.29 12.38 2.65
C ASP A 58 6.90 10.91 2.48
N ILE A 59 7.45 10.06 3.33
CA ILE A 59 7.03 8.68 3.50
C ILE A 59 6.24 8.57 4.80
N ILE A 60 5.01 8.10 4.67
CA ILE A 60 4.08 7.94 5.78
C ILE A 60 3.44 6.55 5.67
N TYR A 61 3.15 5.89 6.79
CA TYR A 61 2.36 4.66 6.75
C TYR A 61 0.91 4.97 6.37
N CYS A 62 0.37 4.21 5.44
CA CYS A 62 -1.00 4.36 4.98
C CYS A 62 -1.77 3.04 5.09
N ASN A 63 -3.02 3.13 5.52
CA ASN A 63 -3.98 2.05 5.51
C ASN A 63 -4.66 1.96 4.13
N LEU A 64 -4.09 1.15 3.24
CA LEU A 64 -4.57 0.97 1.86
C LEU A 64 -5.77 0.03 1.74
N GLY A 65 -6.18 -0.59 2.85
CA GLY A 65 -7.41 -1.37 2.98
C GLY A 65 -7.25 -2.84 2.60
N HIS A 66 -8.35 -3.57 2.58
CA HIS A 66 -8.41 -4.90 1.96
C HIS A 66 -9.09 -4.75 0.59
N ASN A 67 -8.34 -5.05 -0.47
CA ASN A 67 -8.71 -4.73 -1.85
C ASN A 67 -8.91 -6.01 -2.69
N ILE A 68 -9.26 -5.84 -3.97
CA ILE A 68 -9.55 -6.94 -4.89
C ILE A 68 -8.28 -7.35 -5.64
N GLY A 69 -8.04 -8.65 -5.78
CA GLY A 69 -6.94 -9.19 -6.59
C GLY A 69 -5.56 -8.69 -6.13
N SER A 70 -4.75 -8.24 -7.09
CA SER A 70 -3.37 -7.79 -6.88
C SER A 70 -3.25 -6.30 -6.54
N GLU A 71 -4.36 -5.61 -6.27
CA GLU A 71 -4.32 -4.23 -5.78
C GLU A 71 -3.55 -4.15 -4.47
N GLN A 72 -2.67 -3.16 -4.39
CA GLN A 72 -1.85 -2.99 -3.22
C GLN A 72 -2.67 -2.70 -1.96
N ASN A 73 -2.54 -3.54 -0.93
CA ASN A 73 -3.43 -3.58 0.24
C ASN A 73 -2.70 -3.63 1.61
N SER A 74 -3.44 -3.58 2.71
CA SER A 74 -2.91 -3.56 4.08
C SER A 74 -2.24 -2.23 4.47
N LYS A 75 -1.58 -2.19 5.62
CA LYS A 75 -0.88 -1.01 6.12
C LYS A 75 0.57 -1.05 5.64
N ARG A 76 1.00 -0.06 4.85
CA ARG A 76 2.34 -0.03 4.23
C ARG A 76 2.85 1.40 4.10
N PRO A 77 4.18 1.62 4.01
CA PRO A 77 4.70 2.94 3.74
C PRO A 77 4.32 3.39 2.32
N VAL A 78 4.02 4.67 2.16
CA VAL A 78 3.67 5.29 0.88
C VAL A 78 4.41 6.61 0.74
N VAL A 79 4.79 6.95 -0.49
CA VAL A 79 5.37 8.26 -0.83
C VAL A 79 4.26 9.22 -1.17
N ILE A 80 4.27 10.41 -0.56
CA ILE A 80 3.37 11.51 -0.92
C ILE A 80 3.84 12.13 -2.24
N LEU A 81 2.99 12.07 -3.27
CA LEU A 81 3.31 12.56 -4.61
C LEU A 81 2.71 13.93 -4.91
N GLN A 82 1.57 14.24 -4.30
CA GLN A 82 0.88 15.51 -4.51
C GLN A 82 1.76 16.69 -4.06
N ASN A 83 1.62 17.83 -4.75
CA ASN A 83 2.34 19.06 -4.41
C ASN A 83 1.88 19.66 -3.07
N ASP A 84 2.75 20.47 -2.45
CA ASP A 84 2.54 20.98 -1.08
C ASP A 84 1.35 21.95 -0.97
N LYS A 85 1.01 22.68 -2.04
CA LYS A 85 -0.19 23.52 -2.09
C LYS A 85 -1.47 22.68 -2.08
N GLY A 86 -1.50 21.60 -2.84
CA GLY A 86 -2.58 20.61 -2.81
C GLY A 86 -2.68 19.93 -1.45
N ASN A 87 -1.52 19.54 -0.89
CA ASN A 87 -1.47 18.92 0.43
C ASN A 87 -1.90 19.84 1.55
N SER A 88 -1.63 21.15 1.52
CA SER A 88 -2.09 22.07 2.58
C SER A 88 -3.59 22.35 2.50
N SER A 89 -4.14 22.43 1.28
CA SER A 89 -5.54 22.84 1.05
C SER A 89 -6.56 21.69 1.04
N SER A 90 -6.14 20.46 0.69
CA SER A 90 -7.04 19.33 0.48
C SER A 90 -7.12 18.37 1.68
N PHE A 91 -8.25 17.68 1.85
CA PHE A 91 -8.38 16.54 2.74
C PHE A 91 -7.84 15.23 2.14
N THR A 92 -7.54 15.24 0.85
CA THR A 92 -6.98 14.09 0.13
C THR A 92 -5.57 14.38 -0.37
N THR A 93 -4.82 13.30 -0.62
CA THR A 93 -3.50 13.37 -1.25
C THR A 93 -3.31 12.19 -2.19
N ILE A 94 -2.34 12.32 -3.09
CA ILE A 94 -1.95 11.29 -4.06
C ILE A 94 -0.73 10.58 -3.51
N VAL A 95 -0.77 9.25 -3.45
CA VAL A 95 0.30 8.44 -2.89
C VAL A 95 0.74 7.34 -3.85
N ALA A 96 2.03 7.02 -3.81
CA ALA A 96 2.57 5.81 -4.42
C ALA A 96 2.93 4.79 -3.31
N PRO A 97 2.41 3.57 -3.37
CA PRO A 97 2.76 2.54 -2.40
C PRO A 97 4.19 2.05 -2.54
N ILE A 98 4.81 1.73 -1.40
CA ILE A 98 6.08 1.03 -1.35
C ILE A 98 5.84 -0.47 -1.07
N SER A 99 6.48 -1.32 -1.86
CA SER A 99 6.67 -2.74 -1.59
C SER A 99 7.95 -2.88 -0.78
N THR A 100 7.82 -3.24 0.50
CA THR A 100 8.96 -3.37 1.42
C THR A 100 9.47 -4.80 1.47
N HIS A 101 10.78 -4.99 1.53
CA HIS A 101 11.41 -6.30 1.62
C HIS A 101 12.58 -6.32 2.60
N ASN A 102 12.75 -7.40 3.36
CA ASN A 102 13.86 -7.52 4.31
C ASN A 102 15.19 -7.79 3.61
N ASN A 103 16.27 -7.22 4.12
CA ASN A 103 17.64 -7.38 3.59
C ASN A 103 17.72 -7.08 2.08
N CYS A 104 17.00 -6.05 1.65
CA CYS A 104 16.90 -5.64 0.26
C CYS A 104 18.12 -4.81 -0.16
N VAL A 105 18.84 -5.28 -1.16
CA VAL A 105 19.97 -4.57 -1.79
C VAL A 105 19.56 -4.21 -3.21
N THR A 106 19.82 -2.96 -3.61
CA THR A 106 19.52 -2.46 -4.95
C THR A 106 20.81 -2.34 -5.75
N THR A 107 20.82 -2.92 -6.95
CA THR A 107 21.93 -2.82 -7.90
C THR A 107 21.43 -2.17 -9.18
N LYS A 108 22.15 -1.18 -9.69
CA LYS A 108 21.88 -0.60 -11.01
C LYS A 108 22.72 -1.31 -12.06
N VAL A 109 22.06 -1.91 -13.05
CA VAL A 109 22.70 -2.63 -14.17
C VAL A 109 22.28 -1.96 -15.48
N GLY A 110 23.17 -1.12 -16.02
CA GLY A 110 22.85 -0.24 -17.15
C GLY A 110 21.75 0.77 -16.75
N ASP A 111 20.68 0.81 -17.54
CA ASP A 111 19.51 1.66 -17.27
C ASP A 111 18.45 1.01 -16.37
N ASN A 112 18.62 -0.27 -16.02
CA ASN A 112 17.65 -1.01 -15.22
C ASN A 112 18.11 -1.14 -13.76
N TYR A 113 17.14 -1.24 -12.86
CA TYR A 113 17.39 -1.55 -11.45
C TYR A 113 17.02 -3.01 -11.17
N THR A 114 17.82 -3.67 -10.35
CA THR A 114 17.54 -5.00 -9.82
C THR A 114 17.60 -4.93 -8.31
N ILE A 115 16.64 -5.57 -7.64
CA ILE A 115 16.65 -5.72 -6.18
C ILE A 115 16.87 -7.18 -5.81
N GLU A 116 17.65 -7.40 -4.76
CA GLU A 116 17.85 -8.71 -4.15
C GLU A 116 17.39 -8.65 -2.71
N PHE A 117 16.45 -9.50 -2.32
CA PHE A 117 15.86 -9.50 -0.99
C PHE A 117 15.62 -10.91 -0.47
N THR A 118 15.37 -11.03 0.83
CA THR A 118 14.99 -12.30 1.45
C THR A 118 13.46 -12.40 1.52
N ASN A 119 12.89 -13.47 0.96
CA ASN A 119 11.45 -13.72 1.03
C ASN A 119 11.02 -14.25 2.42
N ASP A 120 9.72 -14.42 2.62
CA ASP A 120 9.16 -14.91 3.90
C ASP A 120 9.61 -16.34 4.25
N GLU A 121 10.07 -17.11 3.25
CA GLU A 121 10.61 -18.46 3.42
C GLU A 121 12.13 -18.46 3.71
N GLY A 122 12.75 -17.29 3.82
CA GLY A 122 14.19 -17.13 4.08
C GLY A 122 15.10 -17.27 2.86
N GLN A 123 14.54 -17.42 1.66
CA GLN A 123 15.30 -17.57 0.41
C GLN A 123 15.67 -16.21 -0.17
N ARG A 124 16.86 -16.12 -0.78
CA ARG A 124 17.32 -14.93 -1.52
C ARG A 124 16.66 -14.92 -2.90
N VAL A 125 15.90 -13.87 -3.19
CA VAL A 125 15.20 -13.66 -4.45
C VAL A 125 15.75 -12.42 -5.12
N SER A 126 16.01 -12.51 -6.43
CA SER A 126 16.39 -11.38 -7.28
C SER A 126 15.23 -11.01 -8.18
N LYS A 127 14.91 -9.72 -8.26
CA LYS A 127 13.87 -9.16 -9.13
C LYS A 127 14.42 -7.98 -9.91
N LYS A 128 14.33 -8.05 -11.24
CA LYS A 128 14.51 -6.88 -12.11
C LYS A 128 13.28 -5.98 -11.98
N LEU A 129 13.50 -4.70 -11.69
CA LEU A 129 12.45 -3.70 -11.58
C LEU A 129 12.04 -3.19 -12.95
N ASP A 130 10.74 -3.02 -13.13
CA ASP A 130 10.18 -2.37 -14.32
C ASP A 130 10.37 -0.84 -14.25
N TYR A 131 10.14 -0.14 -15.37
CA TYR A 131 10.33 1.31 -15.45
C TYR A 131 9.45 2.13 -14.48
N TYR A 132 8.33 1.57 -14.02
CA TYR A 132 7.41 2.17 -13.04
C TYR A 132 7.69 1.72 -11.59
N GLU A 133 8.70 0.86 -11.38
CA GLU A 133 9.14 0.39 -10.08
C GLU A 133 10.47 1.09 -9.73
N ILE A 134 10.40 2.09 -8.85
CA ILE A 134 11.56 2.91 -8.49
C ILE A 134 12.14 2.40 -7.16
N PRO A 135 13.43 2.04 -7.07
CA PRO A 135 14.00 1.61 -5.79
C PRO A 135 13.88 2.72 -4.76
N VAL A 136 13.65 2.39 -3.49
CA VAL A 136 13.55 3.39 -2.42
C VAL A 136 14.95 3.90 -2.07
N GLU A 137 15.12 5.21 -2.09
CA GLU A 137 16.33 5.87 -1.60
C GLU A 137 15.93 7.04 -0.68
N LEU A 138 16.36 6.97 0.57
CA LEU A 138 15.98 7.91 1.63
C LEU A 138 17.02 9.02 1.77
N GLU A 139 16.57 10.23 2.11
CA GLU A 139 17.47 11.29 2.56
C GLU A 139 18.22 10.83 3.84
N PRO A 140 19.44 11.31 4.09
CA PRO A 140 20.19 10.94 5.28
C PRO A 140 19.48 11.38 6.57
N ASN A 141 19.83 10.75 7.70
CA ASN A 141 19.36 11.06 9.06
C ASN A 141 18.01 10.45 9.51
N TYR A 142 17.45 9.48 8.80
CA TYR A 142 16.31 8.71 9.31
C TYR A 142 16.75 7.40 9.96
N LYS A 143 16.20 7.09 11.14
CA LYS A 143 16.46 5.83 11.86
C LYS A 143 15.75 4.62 11.24
N THR A 144 14.75 4.86 10.39
CA THR A 144 13.91 3.81 9.83
C THR A 144 14.48 3.33 8.51
N GLU A 145 14.87 2.05 8.45
CA GLU A 145 15.27 1.41 7.20
C GLU A 145 14.03 0.98 6.41
N ILE A 146 13.59 1.80 5.47
CA ILE A 146 12.60 1.39 4.46
C ILE A 146 13.36 0.97 3.22
N THR A 147 13.37 -0.33 2.95
CA THR A 147 14.03 -0.91 1.79
C THR A 147 13.02 -1.65 0.90
N GLY A 148 13.24 -1.61 -0.41
CA GLY A 148 12.32 -2.12 -1.43
C GLY A 148 12.13 -1.13 -2.58
N TYR A 149 10.92 -1.05 -3.13
CA TYR A 149 10.63 -0.19 -4.29
C TYR A 149 9.25 0.46 -4.21
N ILE A 150 9.16 1.66 -4.78
CA ILE A 150 7.95 2.45 -5.00
C ILE A 150 7.28 1.92 -6.27
N ASN A 151 6.02 1.50 -6.17
CA ASN A 151 5.26 0.99 -7.32
C ASN A 151 4.31 2.06 -7.86
N LEU A 152 4.69 2.69 -8.97
CA LEU A 152 3.92 3.77 -9.60
C LEU A 152 2.69 3.26 -10.37
N ALA A 153 2.63 1.98 -10.75
CA ALA A 153 1.43 1.40 -11.36
C ALA A 153 0.26 1.26 -10.34
N GLN A 154 0.54 1.44 -9.05
CA GLN A 154 -0.42 1.28 -7.96
C GLN A 154 -0.73 2.62 -7.24
N ILE A 155 -0.52 3.74 -7.94
CA ILE A 155 -0.83 5.08 -7.43
C ILE A 155 -2.31 5.25 -7.18
N ARG A 156 -2.64 5.97 -6.12
CA ARG A 156 -4.03 6.33 -5.83
C ARG A 156 -4.16 7.60 -5.01
N THR A 157 -5.32 8.24 -5.15
CA THR A 157 -5.78 9.28 -4.24
C THR A 157 -6.38 8.65 -2.99
N ILE A 158 -6.02 9.16 -1.81
CA ILE A 158 -6.53 8.72 -0.50
C ILE A 158 -6.99 9.91 0.35
N ASP A 159 -7.94 9.70 1.26
CA ASP A 159 -8.20 10.65 2.36
C ASP A 159 -7.06 10.58 3.37
N LYS A 160 -6.59 11.73 3.85
CA LYS A 160 -5.52 11.84 4.85
C LYS A 160 -5.82 11.13 6.17
N LYS A 161 -7.09 10.83 6.50
CA LYS A 161 -7.45 9.96 7.63
C LYS A 161 -6.85 8.56 7.53
N ARG A 162 -6.51 8.10 6.32
CA ARG A 162 -5.87 6.79 6.11
C ARG A 162 -4.38 6.79 6.42
N LEU A 163 -3.77 7.97 6.48
CA LEU A 163 -2.38 8.15 6.87
C LEU A 163 -2.26 8.06 8.39
N ASP A 164 -1.19 7.42 8.84
CA ASP A 164 -0.79 7.48 10.23
C ASP A 164 -0.26 8.88 10.58
N ASN A 165 -0.40 9.29 11.84
CA ASN A 165 0.06 10.60 12.33
C ASN A 165 1.59 10.67 12.56
N THR A 166 2.34 9.65 12.15
CA THR A 166 3.79 9.58 12.35
C THR A 166 4.51 9.68 11.01
N PHE A 167 5.26 10.76 10.84
CA PHE A 167 6.22 10.89 9.75
C PHE A 167 7.32 9.82 9.89
N VAL A 168 7.71 9.21 8.77
CA VAL A 168 8.67 8.08 8.77
C VAL A 168 10.03 8.50 8.22
N ALA A 169 10.03 9.00 6.98
CA ALA A 169 11.23 9.37 6.24
C ALA A 169 10.86 10.25 5.04
N LYS A 170 11.86 10.65 4.25
CA LYS A 170 11.69 11.39 2.99
C LYS A 170 12.58 10.77 1.93
N ILE A 171 12.08 10.65 0.70
CA ILE A 171 12.90 10.19 -0.43
C ILE A 171 13.81 11.31 -0.97
N THR A 172 14.95 10.92 -1.54
CA THR A 172 15.91 11.86 -2.15
C THR A 172 15.32 12.60 -3.34
N HIS A 173 15.97 13.69 -3.74
CA HIS A 173 15.55 14.48 -4.91
C HIS A 173 15.79 13.72 -6.22
N GLU A 174 16.87 12.95 -6.27
CA GLU A 174 17.22 12.03 -7.37
C GLU A 174 16.11 10.98 -7.51
N ASN A 175 15.71 10.34 -6.41
CA ASN A 175 14.66 9.34 -6.40
C ASN A 175 13.32 9.91 -6.88
N PHE A 176 12.96 11.13 -6.45
CA PHE A 176 11.77 11.81 -6.95
C PHE A 176 11.87 12.22 -8.43
N SER A 177 13.09 12.47 -8.94
CA SER A 177 13.30 12.76 -10.36
C SER A 177 13.09 11.53 -11.23
N LEU A 178 13.48 10.33 -10.75
CA LEU A 178 13.15 9.07 -11.41
C LEU A 178 11.63 8.83 -11.46
N ILE A 179 10.91 9.16 -10.39
CA ILE A 179 9.43 9.09 -10.37
C ILE A 179 8.82 9.98 -11.47
N LYS A 180 9.31 11.23 -11.61
CA LYS A 180 8.84 12.11 -12.69
C LYS A 180 9.11 11.55 -14.08
N GLN A 181 10.29 10.96 -14.29
CA GLN A 181 10.65 10.34 -15.57
C GLN A 181 9.74 9.14 -15.88
N ALA A 182 9.44 8.32 -14.87
CA ALA A 182 8.53 7.19 -15.01
C ALA A 182 7.09 7.64 -15.31
N PHE A 183 6.63 8.73 -14.69
CA PHE A 183 5.32 9.31 -15.00
C PHE A 183 5.19 9.73 -16.46
N ASN A 184 6.20 10.37 -17.03
CA ASN A 184 6.20 10.77 -18.44
C ASN A 184 6.13 9.59 -19.42
N ARG A 185 6.41 8.36 -18.95
CA ARG A 185 6.27 7.13 -19.74
C ARG A 185 4.95 6.41 -19.49
N LEU A 186 4.39 6.57 -18.29
CA LEU A 186 3.18 5.87 -17.84
C LEU A 186 1.88 6.60 -18.25
N LEU A 187 1.92 7.93 -18.36
CA LEU A 187 0.80 8.83 -18.67
C LEU A 187 1.14 9.68 -19.90
#